data_AF-A0A3D3LV00-F1
#
_entry.id   AF-A0A3D3LV00-F1
#
_cell.length_a   1.000
_cell.length_b   1.000
_cell.length_c   1.000
_cell.angle_alpha   90.00
_cell.angle_beta   90.00
_cell.angle_gamma   90.00
#
_symmetry.space_group_name_H-M   'P 1'
#
loop_
_entity.id
_entity.type
_entity.pdbx_description
1 polymer ?
#
loop_
_entity_poly.entity_id
_entity_poly.type
_entity_poly.pdbx_seq_one_letter_code
_entity_poly.pdbx_strand_id
1 'polypeptide(L)'
;MALGNSASRGLWVRYGGEPVTEEQIKFAAEHYSVALLQPRQTYAAARLKELNPAMTVLCYKCLSSTRSYETEGPYTSGVSYTEAEQVEQSGEQWFARRSNGERIEWTGYPGHYQMQVWSPSYRWHWVRNVTTELAGSPFDGVMADNDIHGDYYGLNLPIQGARNVKKFHRGLDRLVKDAGRALNAGGKILVPNIAESRETLGKWERHSAYGGGFEEVFLGWSATDFLDQPSALAQIKQMMGNHHPVSLGQVPEMGVLSPRLTLLRASTDGQDDHPNFLAALAAFWVFGAGQWSALSAGGHDAHNGTPWREELAWDLGAPQGDAVMSEGAWVRRFSQGWAAINLGPKKSGTLTLPPDLVSATGPAPSTLVLPAHGGAIFRYTRN
;
A
#
# COMPACT_ATOMS: atom_id res chain seq x y z
N MET A 1 -22.50 -24.99 -8.19
CA MET A 1 -21.89 -24.30 -9.34
C MET A 1 -20.63 -23.63 -8.83
N ALA A 2 -19.46 -24.18 -9.14
CA ALA A 2 -18.18 -23.63 -8.71
C ALA A 2 -17.82 -22.45 -9.62
N LEU A 3 -17.91 -21.23 -9.10
CA LEU A 3 -17.41 -20.05 -9.79
C LEU A 3 -15.88 -20.09 -9.72
N GLY A 4 -15.26 -20.13 -10.90
CA GLY A 4 -13.82 -20.18 -11.08
C GLY A 4 -13.15 -18.96 -10.45
N ASN A 5 -12.19 -19.25 -9.59
CA ASN A 5 -11.40 -18.31 -8.81
C ASN A 5 -10.47 -17.50 -9.74
N SER A 6 -11.01 -16.49 -10.41
CA SER A 6 -10.21 -15.35 -10.87
C SER A 6 -10.22 -14.33 -9.74
N ALA A 7 -9.28 -14.49 -8.79
CA ALA A 7 -9.19 -13.58 -7.66
C ALA A 7 -8.98 -12.14 -8.17
N SER A 8 -9.95 -11.27 -7.90
CA SER A 8 -9.84 -9.84 -8.20
C SER A 8 -8.57 -9.28 -7.57
N ARG A 9 -7.94 -8.35 -8.27
CA ARG A 9 -6.71 -7.70 -7.80
C ARG A 9 -6.98 -6.31 -7.22
N GLY A 10 -8.18 -6.09 -6.67
CA GLY A 10 -8.50 -4.85 -5.98
C GLY A 10 -8.08 -4.85 -4.50
N LEU A 11 -7.67 -3.68 -4.01
CA LEU A 11 -7.35 -3.38 -2.61
C LEU A 11 -8.43 -2.43 -2.05
N TRP A 12 -9.00 -2.76 -0.89
CA TRP A 12 -9.89 -1.86 -0.18
C TRP A 12 -9.15 -1.09 0.91
N VAL A 13 -8.95 0.21 0.71
CA VAL A 13 -8.33 1.09 1.71
C VAL A 13 -9.43 1.81 2.49
N ARG A 14 -9.83 1.26 3.64
CA ARG A 14 -10.98 1.74 4.42
C ARG A 14 -10.61 2.00 5.88
N TYR A 15 -9.90 3.10 6.09
CA TYR A 15 -9.61 3.61 7.43
C TYR A 15 -10.04 5.06 7.67
N GLY A 16 -10.95 5.59 6.84
CA GLY A 16 -11.61 6.87 7.08
C GLY A 16 -12.54 6.85 8.29
N GLY A 17 -12.93 8.03 8.78
CA GLY A 17 -13.63 8.20 10.06
C GLY A 17 -15.11 7.79 10.08
N GLU A 18 -15.74 7.54 8.92
CA GLU A 18 -17.15 7.11 8.89
C GLU A 18 -17.31 5.64 9.30
N PRO A 19 -18.50 5.22 9.77
CA PRO A 19 -18.81 3.81 9.97
C PRO A 19 -18.67 2.99 8.68
N VAL A 20 -18.24 1.73 8.81
CA VAL A 20 -18.24 0.76 7.71
C VAL A 20 -19.61 0.10 7.63
N THR A 21 -20.25 0.10 6.47
CA THR A 21 -21.59 -0.48 6.29
C THR A 21 -21.52 -1.96 5.85
N GLU A 22 -22.59 -2.72 6.11
CA GLU A 22 -22.71 -4.12 5.64
C GLU A 22 -22.68 -4.21 4.10
N GLU A 23 -23.20 -3.20 3.40
CA GLU A 23 -23.15 -3.11 1.93
C GLU A 23 -21.72 -2.99 1.44
N GLN A 24 -20.92 -2.12 2.07
CA GLN A 24 -19.49 -2.00 1.77
C GLN A 24 -18.74 -3.30 2.05
N ILE A 25 -19.05 -4.00 3.15
CA ILE A 25 -18.44 -5.29 3.48
C ILE A 25 -18.74 -6.35 2.42
N LYS A 26 -20.00 -6.47 1.98
CA LYS A 26 -20.41 -7.44 0.96
C LYS A 26 -19.75 -7.13 -0.39
N PHE A 27 -19.79 -5.87 -0.80
CA PHE A 27 -19.11 -5.41 -2.01
C PHE A 27 -17.62 -5.75 -1.94
N ALA A 28 -16.98 -5.47 -0.80
CA ALA A 28 -15.57 -5.71 -0.65
C ALA A 28 -15.19 -7.19 -0.68
N ALA A 29 -16.01 -8.06 -0.08
CA ALA A 29 -15.77 -9.50 -0.10
C ALA A 29 -15.87 -10.09 -1.53
N GLU A 30 -16.72 -9.52 -2.39
CA GLU A 30 -16.90 -9.93 -3.78
C GLU A 30 -15.79 -9.38 -4.69
N HIS A 31 -15.36 -8.13 -4.46
CA HIS A 31 -14.52 -7.40 -5.42
C HIS A 31 -13.06 -7.23 -5.01
N TYR A 32 -12.67 -7.47 -3.76
CA TYR A 32 -11.30 -7.22 -3.31
C TYR A 32 -10.62 -8.48 -2.77
N SER A 33 -9.30 -8.58 -2.98
CA SER A 33 -8.47 -9.64 -2.39
C SER A 33 -7.79 -9.22 -1.10
N VAL A 34 -7.68 -7.91 -0.86
CA VAL A 34 -7.05 -7.34 0.33
C VAL A 34 -7.88 -6.17 0.86
N ALA A 35 -8.04 -6.07 2.19
CA ALA A 35 -8.63 -4.92 2.87
C ALA A 35 -7.71 -4.36 3.95
N LEU A 36 -7.68 -3.04 4.09
CA LEU A 36 -7.00 -2.30 5.15
C LEU A 36 -8.06 -1.59 5.99
N LEU A 37 -8.20 -1.94 7.26
CA LEU A 37 -9.23 -1.38 8.15
C LEU A 37 -8.62 -0.76 9.41
N GLN A 38 -9.35 0.16 10.05
CA GLN A 38 -8.99 0.65 11.38
C GLN A 38 -9.02 -0.49 12.43
N PRO A 39 -8.22 -0.41 13.50
CA PRO A 39 -8.18 -1.42 14.57
C PRO A 39 -9.55 -1.73 15.20
N ARG A 40 -10.43 -0.72 15.28
CA ARG A 40 -11.79 -0.87 15.86
C ARG A 40 -12.75 -1.64 14.97
N GLN A 41 -12.43 -1.86 13.69
CA GLN A 41 -13.30 -2.49 12.70
C GLN A 41 -13.25 -4.03 12.77
N THR A 42 -13.24 -4.59 13.98
CA THR A 42 -13.15 -6.05 14.18
C THR A 42 -14.38 -6.79 13.67
N TYR A 43 -15.58 -6.22 13.79
CA TYR A 43 -16.79 -6.77 13.17
C TYR A 43 -16.65 -6.89 11.65
N ALA A 44 -16.26 -5.79 10.99
CA ALA A 44 -16.08 -5.79 9.53
C ALA A 44 -15.01 -6.79 9.10
N ALA A 45 -13.89 -6.85 9.83
CA ALA A 45 -12.83 -7.82 9.56
C ALA A 45 -13.32 -9.27 9.67
N ALA A 46 -14.01 -9.63 10.76
CA ALA A 46 -14.58 -10.97 10.93
C ALA A 46 -15.58 -11.30 9.81
N ARG A 47 -16.47 -10.35 9.49
CA ARG A 47 -17.48 -10.51 8.45
C ARG A 47 -16.90 -10.70 7.06
N LEU A 48 -15.82 -9.97 6.72
CA LEU A 48 -15.07 -10.19 5.47
C LEU A 48 -14.49 -11.60 5.41
N LYS A 49 -13.90 -12.10 6.51
CA LYS A 49 -13.35 -13.47 6.56
C LYS A 49 -14.44 -14.56 6.46
N GLU A 50 -15.65 -14.30 6.95
CA GLU A 50 -16.80 -15.20 6.76
C GLU A 50 -17.25 -15.26 5.31
N LEU A 51 -17.35 -14.11 4.64
CA LEU A 51 -17.84 -14.00 3.27
C LEU A 51 -16.79 -14.44 2.24
N ASN A 52 -15.53 -14.12 2.49
CA ASN A 52 -14.39 -14.47 1.65
C ASN A 52 -13.19 -14.89 2.52
N PRO A 53 -13.09 -16.17 2.90
CA PRO A 53 -11.99 -16.68 3.72
C PRO A 53 -10.59 -16.47 3.11
N ALA A 54 -10.50 -16.34 1.78
CA ALA A 54 -9.24 -16.14 1.07
C ALA A 54 -8.76 -14.68 1.08
N MET A 55 -9.62 -13.73 1.42
CA MET A 55 -9.27 -12.31 1.51
C MET A 55 -8.25 -12.07 2.61
N THR A 56 -7.23 -11.24 2.36
CA THR A 56 -6.35 -10.74 3.42
C THR A 56 -6.96 -9.49 4.06
N VAL A 57 -7.11 -9.48 5.38
CA VAL A 57 -7.62 -8.30 6.10
C VAL A 57 -6.55 -7.79 7.07
N LEU A 58 -6.07 -6.57 6.84
CA LEU A 58 -4.99 -5.94 7.61
C LEU A 58 -5.51 -4.83 8.51
N CYS A 59 -5.00 -4.79 9.73
CA CYS A 59 -5.23 -3.72 10.69
C CYS A 59 -4.26 -2.55 10.42
N TYR A 60 -4.77 -1.32 10.32
CA TYR A 60 -3.95 -0.12 10.27
C TYR A 60 -3.23 0.11 11.61
N LYS A 61 -1.91 0.36 11.59
CA LYS A 61 -1.14 0.85 12.75
C LYS A 61 -0.10 1.86 12.30
N CYS A 62 0.02 3.00 12.97
CA CYS A 62 1.11 3.94 12.76
C CYS A 62 2.37 3.53 13.52
N LEU A 63 3.51 3.56 12.83
CA LEU A 63 4.84 3.30 13.39
C LEU A 63 5.44 4.49 14.14
N SER A 64 5.08 5.71 13.74
CA SER A 64 5.88 6.92 14.01
C SER A 64 5.20 7.98 14.86
N SER A 65 3.90 7.87 15.14
CA SER A 65 3.18 8.82 15.98
C SER A 65 2.22 8.15 16.96
N THR A 66 1.73 8.96 17.91
CA THR A 66 0.60 8.64 18.78
C THR A 66 -0.41 9.80 18.80
N ARG A 67 -1.65 9.55 19.25
CA ARG A 67 -2.78 10.47 19.10
C ARG A 67 -3.33 10.90 20.45
N SER A 68 -3.34 12.19 20.76
CA SER A 68 -3.86 12.70 22.03
C SER A 68 -5.39 12.57 22.16
N TYR A 69 -6.10 12.51 21.03
CA TYR A 69 -7.56 12.36 21.01
C TYR A 69 -8.03 10.90 21.11
N GLU A 70 -7.13 9.92 21.00
CA GLU A 70 -7.48 8.51 21.21
C GLU A 70 -7.34 8.17 22.69
N THR A 71 -8.44 8.23 23.43
CA THR A 71 -8.46 7.93 24.87
C THR A 71 -8.66 6.45 25.16
N GLU A 72 -9.33 5.72 24.25
CA GLU A 72 -9.69 4.31 24.42
C GLU A 72 -9.25 3.45 23.24
N GLY A 73 -8.79 2.24 23.57
CA GLY A 73 -8.33 1.27 22.58
C GLY A 73 -9.48 0.55 21.84
N PRO A 74 -9.15 -0.26 20.81
CA PRO A 74 -7.82 -0.41 20.22
C PRO A 74 -7.35 0.88 19.52
N TYR A 75 -6.06 1.20 19.68
CA TYR A 75 -5.44 2.46 19.22
C TYR A 75 -4.93 2.33 17.79
N THR A 76 -4.90 3.42 17.03
CA THR A 76 -4.33 3.41 15.68
C THR A 76 -2.80 3.43 15.66
N SER A 77 -2.17 3.52 16.82
CA SER A 77 -0.71 3.39 17.04
C SER A 77 -0.39 2.14 17.85
N GLY A 78 0.85 1.68 17.81
CA GLY A 78 1.32 0.62 18.72
C GLY A 78 1.56 1.11 20.15
N VAL A 79 1.68 2.42 20.37
CA VAL A 79 1.80 3.03 21.70
C VAL A 79 0.75 4.14 21.80
N SER A 80 -0.05 4.15 22.87
CA SER A 80 -1.05 5.20 23.09
C SER A 80 -0.41 6.47 23.64
N TYR A 81 -1.10 7.60 23.51
CA TYR A 81 -0.59 8.88 23.99
C TYR A 81 -0.44 8.86 25.52
N THR A 82 -1.43 8.31 26.23
CA THR A 82 -1.38 8.12 27.69
C THR A 82 -0.23 7.23 28.14
N GLU A 83 0.06 6.13 27.43
CA GLU A 83 1.22 5.28 27.75
C GLU A 83 2.54 6.05 27.60
N ALA A 84 2.68 6.82 26.50
CA ALA A 84 3.85 7.66 26.28
C ALA A 84 4.02 8.74 27.35
N GLU A 85 2.94 9.33 27.85
CA GLU A 85 2.98 10.30 28.95
C GLU A 85 3.39 9.66 30.28
N GLN A 86 2.87 8.47 30.59
CA GLN A 86 3.23 7.74 31.80
C GLN A 86 4.70 7.35 31.81
N VAL A 87 5.23 6.90 30.67
CA VAL A 87 6.65 6.58 30.55
C VAL A 87 7.51 7.83 30.68
N GLU A 88 7.08 8.96 30.13
CA GLU A 88 7.76 10.23 30.32
C GLU A 88 7.80 10.68 31.78
N GLN A 89 6.72 10.49 32.53
CA GLN A 89 6.68 10.78 33.97
C GLN A 89 7.64 9.89 34.77
N SER A 90 7.97 8.69 34.27
CA SER A 90 8.98 7.79 34.86
C SER A 90 10.43 8.12 34.47
N GLY A 91 10.64 9.14 33.63
CA GLY A 91 11.98 9.63 33.23
C GLY A 91 12.48 9.15 31.87
N GLU A 92 11.68 8.36 31.14
CA GLU A 92 12.02 7.90 29.78
C GLU A 92 11.32 8.74 28.70
N GLN A 93 12.07 9.21 27.71
CA GLN A 93 11.55 10.11 26.68
C GLN A 93 11.14 9.36 25.40
N TRP A 94 9.83 9.25 25.15
CA TRP A 94 9.32 8.66 23.90
C TRP A 94 8.76 9.68 22.92
N PHE A 95 8.28 10.85 23.37
CA PHE A 95 7.95 11.95 22.47
C PHE A 95 9.21 12.52 21.83
N ALA A 96 9.19 12.74 20.52
CA ALA A 96 10.22 13.51 19.86
C ALA A 96 10.02 15.00 20.20
N ARG A 97 11.14 15.70 20.46
CA ARG A 97 11.10 17.08 20.95
C ARG A 97 11.98 18.01 20.14
N ARG A 98 11.49 19.23 19.94
CA ARG A 98 12.26 20.37 19.43
C ARG A 98 13.45 20.67 20.34
N SER A 99 14.42 21.44 19.85
CA SER A 99 15.59 21.86 20.65
C SER A 99 15.19 22.61 21.92
N ASN A 100 14.13 23.41 21.88
CA ASN A 100 13.54 24.13 23.03
C ASN A 100 12.76 23.21 24.00
N GLY A 101 12.67 21.92 23.71
CA GLY A 101 12.00 20.93 24.55
C GLY A 101 10.52 20.71 24.24
N GLU A 102 9.90 21.41 23.29
CA GLU A 102 8.48 21.18 22.94
C GLU A 102 8.26 19.83 22.24
N ARG A 103 7.13 19.16 22.52
CA ARG A 103 6.71 17.96 21.77
C ARG A 103 6.42 18.36 20.31
N ILE A 104 6.73 17.48 19.37
CA ILE A 104 6.50 17.73 17.95
C ILE A 104 5.13 17.17 17.56
N GLU A 105 4.19 18.06 17.27
CA GLU A 105 2.92 17.74 16.62
C GLU A 105 3.09 17.81 15.09
N TRP A 106 2.46 16.88 14.36
CA TRP A 106 2.55 16.80 12.90
C TRP A 106 1.78 17.93 12.22
N THR A 107 2.41 18.58 11.23
CA THR A 107 1.74 19.57 10.38
C THR A 107 0.64 18.89 9.57
N GLY A 108 -0.55 19.48 9.55
CA GLY A 108 -1.73 18.94 8.86
C GLY A 108 -2.53 17.90 9.67
N TYR A 109 -1.98 17.38 10.77
CA TYR A 109 -2.62 16.32 11.57
C TYR A 109 -2.64 16.68 13.06
N PRO A 110 -3.51 17.62 13.50
CA PRO A 110 -3.65 17.95 14.91
C PRO A 110 -3.91 16.73 15.79
N GLY A 111 -3.30 16.72 16.97
CA GLY A 111 -3.29 15.63 17.93
C GLY A 111 -2.31 14.50 17.62
N HIS A 112 -1.62 14.50 16.48
CA HIS A 112 -0.60 13.51 16.16
C HIS A 112 0.77 13.96 16.64
N TYR A 113 1.36 13.22 17.57
CA TYR A 113 2.67 13.52 18.14
C TYR A 113 3.74 12.55 17.65
N GLN A 114 4.83 13.09 17.12
CA GLN A 114 5.97 12.31 16.66
C GLN A 114 6.63 11.56 17.82
N MET A 115 6.86 10.26 17.61
CA MET A 115 7.56 9.40 18.56
C MET A 115 9.04 9.24 18.19
N GLN A 116 9.88 8.99 19.20
CA GLN A 116 11.28 8.66 19.01
C GLN A 116 11.42 7.21 18.53
N VAL A 117 11.19 6.96 17.24
CA VAL A 117 11.35 5.62 16.62
C VAL A 117 12.75 5.02 16.79
N TRP A 118 13.75 5.86 17.11
CA TRP A 118 15.10 5.41 17.47
C TRP A 118 15.26 4.96 18.93
N SER A 119 14.30 5.20 19.82
CA SER A 119 14.30 4.69 21.20
C SER A 119 14.06 3.18 21.22
N PRO A 120 14.96 2.37 21.81
CA PRO A 120 14.73 0.93 21.97
C PRO A 120 13.48 0.60 22.79
N SER A 121 13.22 1.37 23.85
CA SER A 121 12.07 1.18 24.74
C SER A 121 10.75 1.39 23.99
N TYR A 122 10.63 2.52 23.26
CA TYR A 122 9.48 2.78 22.39
C TYR A 122 9.22 1.64 21.40
N ARG A 123 10.27 1.19 20.69
CA ARG A 123 10.12 0.11 19.70
C ARG A 123 9.66 -1.20 20.35
N TRP A 124 10.24 -1.56 21.50
CA TRP A 124 9.85 -2.77 22.21
C TRP A 124 8.38 -2.72 22.64
N HIS A 125 7.93 -1.59 23.19
CA HIS A 125 6.54 -1.39 23.59
C HIS A 125 5.58 -1.44 22.39
N TRP A 126 5.92 -0.76 21.30
CA TRP A 126 5.14 -0.82 20.06
C TRP A 126 4.97 -2.27 19.59
N VAL A 127 6.06 -3.04 19.53
CA VAL A 127 6.01 -4.45 19.08
C VAL A 127 5.16 -5.31 20.02
N ARG A 128 5.37 -5.19 21.34
CA ARG A 128 4.62 -5.94 22.36
C ARG A 128 3.13 -5.66 22.28
N ASN A 129 2.75 -4.38 22.26
CA ASN A 129 1.35 -3.97 22.28
C ASN A 129 0.62 -4.44 21.02
N VAL A 130 1.21 -4.22 19.84
CA VAL A 130 0.62 -4.62 18.56
C VAL A 130 0.49 -6.15 18.47
N THR A 131 1.53 -6.90 18.84
CA THR A 131 1.46 -8.37 18.78
C THR A 131 0.44 -8.95 19.77
N THR A 132 0.33 -8.37 20.97
CA THR A 132 -0.66 -8.77 21.97
C THR A 132 -2.08 -8.49 21.47
N GLU A 133 -2.32 -7.31 20.90
CA GLU A 133 -3.64 -6.93 20.36
C GLU A 133 -4.06 -7.84 19.20
N LEU A 134 -3.12 -8.15 18.29
CA LEU A 134 -3.43 -8.92 17.08
C LEU A 134 -3.61 -10.43 17.31
N ALA A 135 -3.02 -11.00 18.37
CA ALA A 135 -2.96 -12.46 18.58
C ALA A 135 -4.32 -13.17 18.51
N GLY A 136 -5.36 -12.56 19.08
CA GLY A 136 -6.74 -13.09 19.07
C GLY A 136 -7.69 -12.38 18.10
N SER A 137 -7.18 -11.48 17.25
CA SER A 137 -7.99 -10.65 16.38
C SER A 137 -8.34 -11.36 15.05
N PRO A 138 -9.43 -10.95 14.37
CA PRO A 138 -9.79 -11.46 13.05
C PRO A 138 -8.86 -10.99 11.91
N PHE A 139 -7.93 -10.07 12.19
CA PHE A 139 -7.00 -9.56 11.19
C PHE A 139 -5.90 -10.57 10.87
N ASP A 140 -5.51 -10.69 9.61
CA ASP A 140 -4.40 -11.53 9.15
C ASP A 140 -3.03 -10.88 9.41
N GLY A 141 -3.01 -9.57 9.70
CA GLY A 141 -1.78 -8.83 9.92
C GLY A 141 -1.98 -7.34 10.10
N VAL A 142 -0.90 -6.59 9.93
CA VAL A 142 -0.86 -5.14 10.11
C VAL A 142 -0.38 -4.47 8.82
N MET A 143 -1.12 -3.45 8.37
CA MET A 143 -0.55 -2.42 7.51
C MET A 143 0.06 -1.34 8.41
N ALA A 144 1.38 -1.23 8.37
CA ALA A 144 2.14 -0.39 9.28
C ALA A 144 2.53 0.93 8.60
N ASP A 145 1.76 1.96 8.88
CA ASP A 145 1.88 3.26 8.26
C ASP A 145 3.05 4.08 8.84
N ASN A 146 3.49 5.08 8.09
CA ASN A 146 4.50 6.06 8.48
C ASN A 146 5.91 5.48 8.69
N ASP A 147 6.34 4.57 7.80
CA ASP A 147 7.77 4.24 7.59
C ASP A 147 8.48 5.37 6.82
N ILE A 148 8.48 6.56 7.44
CA ILE A 148 8.81 7.84 6.82
C ILE A 148 10.18 7.84 6.13
N HIS A 149 10.20 8.31 4.88
CA HIS A 149 11.45 8.60 4.17
C HIS A 149 11.83 10.09 4.27
N GLY A 150 10.94 10.98 3.83
CA GLY A 150 11.12 12.44 3.86
C GLY A 150 10.51 13.12 5.09
N ASP A 151 10.49 14.46 5.07
CA ASP A 151 9.85 15.28 6.09
C ASP A 151 8.43 15.70 5.68
N TYR A 152 7.50 14.74 5.67
CA TYR A 152 6.10 15.00 5.28
C TYR A 152 5.30 15.75 6.35
N TYR A 153 5.77 15.72 7.60
CA TYR A 153 5.00 16.17 8.78
C TYR A 153 5.56 17.44 9.43
N GLY A 154 6.52 18.11 8.80
CA GLY A 154 7.14 19.32 9.34
C GLY A 154 7.98 19.06 10.60
N LEU A 155 8.69 17.93 10.62
CA LEU A 155 9.64 17.56 11.65
C LEU A 155 10.84 18.51 11.74
N ASN A 156 11.10 19.34 10.73
CA ASN A 156 12.03 20.48 10.76
C ASN A 156 13.34 20.16 11.52
N LEU A 157 14.06 19.14 11.04
CA LEU A 157 15.31 18.67 11.65
C LEU A 157 16.39 19.77 11.61
N PRO A 158 17.31 19.85 12.59
CA PRO A 158 17.54 18.88 13.67
C PRO A 158 16.60 19.03 14.88
N ILE A 159 16.38 17.92 15.58
CA ILE A 159 15.60 17.86 16.83
C ILE A 159 16.41 17.14 17.93
N GLN A 160 15.90 17.12 19.16
CA GLN A 160 16.59 16.42 20.25
C GLN A 160 16.76 14.93 19.92
N GLY A 161 18.00 14.42 20.04
CA GLY A 161 18.33 13.02 19.76
C GLY A 161 18.45 12.64 18.27
N ALA A 162 18.05 13.52 17.33
CA ALA A 162 18.10 13.25 15.90
C ALA A 162 18.52 14.48 15.09
N ARG A 163 19.77 14.48 14.60
CA ARG A 163 20.32 15.56 13.76
C ARG A 163 19.80 15.55 12.32
N ASN A 164 19.42 14.39 11.81
CA ASN A 164 18.97 14.20 10.43
C ASN A 164 18.10 12.94 10.32
N VAL A 165 17.42 12.82 9.18
CA VAL A 165 16.41 11.78 8.94
C VAL A 165 16.98 10.37 9.01
N LYS A 166 18.30 10.19 8.79
CA LYS A 166 18.97 8.88 8.90
C LYS A 166 18.80 8.23 10.28
N LYS A 167 18.60 9.04 11.33
CA LYS A 167 18.31 8.51 12.68
C LYS A 167 16.92 7.87 12.75
N PHE A 168 15.93 8.46 12.08
CA PHE A 168 14.59 7.89 11.93
C PHE A 168 14.62 6.62 11.10
N HIS A 169 15.26 6.66 9.92
CA HIS A 169 15.42 5.49 9.05
C HIS A 169 16.00 4.29 9.82
N ARG A 170 17.12 4.48 10.54
CA ARG A 170 17.70 3.37 11.35
C ARG A 170 16.78 2.89 12.48
N GLY A 171 15.94 3.77 13.02
CA GLY A 171 14.95 3.40 14.02
C GLY A 171 13.83 2.56 13.41
N LEU A 172 13.30 3.01 12.27
CA LEU A 172 12.25 2.32 11.51
C LEU A 172 12.73 0.99 10.94
N ASP A 173 13.93 0.92 10.36
CA ASP A 173 14.54 -0.34 9.90
C ASP A 173 14.51 -1.41 11.01
N ARG A 174 14.81 -1.01 12.26
CA ARG A 174 14.77 -1.91 13.42
C ARG A 174 13.33 -2.20 13.84
N LEU A 175 12.47 -1.20 13.90
CA LEU A 175 11.07 -1.38 14.29
C LEU A 175 10.34 -2.32 13.34
N VAL A 176 10.43 -2.10 12.02
CA VAL A 176 9.84 -2.95 10.99
C VAL A 176 10.36 -4.38 11.10
N LYS A 177 11.68 -4.55 11.29
CA LYS A 177 12.30 -5.87 11.48
C LYS A 177 11.79 -6.59 12.73
N ASP A 178 11.78 -5.92 13.87
CA ASP A 178 11.41 -6.51 15.14
C ASP A 178 9.89 -6.80 15.18
N ALA A 179 9.07 -5.88 14.69
CA ALA A 179 7.63 -6.05 14.53
C ALA A 179 7.29 -7.21 13.57
N GLY A 180 7.93 -7.25 12.41
CA GLY A 180 7.68 -8.27 11.40
C GLY A 180 7.99 -9.66 11.93
N ARG A 181 9.16 -9.84 12.57
CA ARG A 181 9.54 -11.10 13.21
C ARG A 181 8.54 -11.54 14.28
N ALA A 182 8.12 -10.62 15.14
CA ALA A 182 7.21 -10.93 16.24
C ALA A 182 5.79 -11.26 15.75
N LEU A 183 5.28 -10.53 14.74
CA LEU A 183 4.00 -10.83 14.10
C LEU A 183 4.05 -12.18 13.36
N ASN A 184 5.10 -12.44 12.58
CA ASN A 184 5.25 -13.72 11.86
C ASN A 184 5.34 -14.91 12.82
N ALA A 185 6.00 -14.77 13.97
CA ALA A 185 6.02 -15.79 15.01
C ALA A 185 4.63 -16.11 15.58
N GLY A 186 3.72 -15.13 15.55
CA GLY A 186 2.30 -15.29 15.90
C GLY A 186 1.38 -15.65 14.73
N GLY A 187 1.92 -15.99 13.55
CA GLY A 187 1.14 -16.34 12.37
C GLY A 187 0.46 -15.14 11.68
N LYS A 188 0.92 -13.92 11.95
CA LYS A 188 0.43 -12.66 11.35
C LYS A 188 1.47 -12.06 10.41
N ILE A 189 1.04 -11.23 9.46
CA ILE A 189 1.96 -10.55 8.54
C ILE A 189 2.13 -9.06 8.86
N LEU A 190 3.24 -8.48 8.41
CA LEU A 190 3.49 -7.03 8.46
C LEU A 190 3.68 -6.49 7.04
N VAL A 191 2.93 -5.43 6.72
CA VAL A 191 2.99 -4.73 5.45
C VAL A 191 3.24 -3.24 5.73
N PRO A 192 4.49 -2.77 5.77
CA PRO A 192 4.75 -1.34 5.99
C PRO A 192 4.35 -0.49 4.78
N ASN A 193 3.81 0.70 5.04
CA ASN A 193 3.70 1.78 4.05
C ASN A 193 5.09 2.38 3.84
N ILE A 194 5.84 1.83 2.89
CA ILE A 194 7.25 2.12 2.67
C ILE A 194 7.45 3.55 2.17
N ALA A 195 6.41 4.12 1.54
CA ALA A 195 6.28 5.50 1.06
C ALA A 195 7.61 6.09 0.58
N GLU A 196 7.81 6.09 -0.75
CA GLU A 196 9.08 6.44 -1.44
C GLU A 196 10.11 5.31 -1.50
N SER A 197 9.67 4.10 -1.88
CA SER A 197 10.57 2.95 -2.04
C SER A 197 11.77 3.22 -2.95
N ARG A 198 11.63 4.12 -3.94
CA ARG A 198 12.66 4.50 -4.92
C ARG A 198 13.88 5.22 -4.32
N GLU A 199 13.71 5.92 -3.21
CA GLU A 199 14.74 6.81 -2.67
C GLU A 199 15.87 6.06 -1.96
N THR A 200 15.68 4.78 -1.64
CA THR A 200 16.71 3.95 -1.02
C THR A 200 16.69 2.55 -1.62
N LEU A 201 17.74 2.24 -2.38
CA LEU A 201 17.91 0.93 -3.01
C LEU A 201 17.79 -0.21 -1.98
N GLY A 202 16.91 -1.17 -2.29
CA GLY A 202 16.67 -2.35 -1.46
C GLY A 202 15.82 -2.08 -0.20
N LYS A 203 15.31 -0.86 0.03
CA LYS A 203 14.36 -0.60 1.13
C LYS A 203 13.13 -1.47 0.97
N TRP A 204 12.57 -1.54 -0.25
CA TRP A 204 11.43 -2.41 -0.53
C TRP A 204 11.69 -3.86 -0.15
N GLU A 205 12.78 -4.44 -0.63
CA GLU A 205 13.12 -5.84 -0.34
C GLU A 205 13.27 -6.10 1.17
N ARG A 206 13.94 -5.19 1.90
CA ARG A 206 14.16 -5.35 3.34
C ARG A 206 12.87 -5.20 4.16
N HIS A 207 12.03 -4.23 3.81
CA HIS A 207 10.85 -3.88 4.60
C HIS A 207 9.65 -4.75 4.25
N SER A 208 9.56 -5.24 3.01
CA SER A 208 8.51 -6.17 2.57
C SER A 208 8.75 -7.63 2.98
N ALA A 209 9.88 -7.95 3.61
CA ALA A 209 10.29 -9.31 3.93
C ALA A 209 9.36 -10.05 4.91
N TYR A 210 8.42 -9.34 5.56
CA TYR A 210 7.58 -9.85 6.64
C TYR A 210 6.10 -10.02 6.26
N GLY A 211 5.78 -9.94 4.97
CA GLY A 211 4.42 -10.12 4.47
C GLY A 211 4.10 -9.36 3.20
N GLY A 212 4.77 -8.24 2.96
CA GLY A 212 4.54 -7.41 1.79
C GLY A 212 4.93 -5.96 2.00
N GLY A 213 4.77 -5.13 0.99
CA GLY A 213 4.95 -3.68 1.06
C GLY A 213 3.72 -2.94 0.53
N PHE A 214 3.48 -1.75 1.07
CA PHE A 214 2.49 -0.80 0.57
C PHE A 214 3.19 0.47 0.07
N GLU A 215 2.77 0.96 -1.09
CA GLU A 215 3.18 2.25 -1.66
C GLU A 215 1.93 3.09 -1.91
N GLU A 216 1.74 4.12 -1.09
CA GLU A 216 0.52 4.91 -1.05
C GLU A 216 0.43 5.99 -2.15
N VAL A 217 1.57 6.38 -2.72
CA VAL A 217 1.72 7.41 -3.76
C VAL A 217 2.36 6.81 -5.01
N PHE A 218 1.66 5.83 -5.62
CA PHE A 218 2.17 5.15 -6.80
C PHE A 218 2.09 6.05 -8.04
N LEU A 219 3.23 6.23 -8.74
CA LEU A 219 3.41 7.06 -9.95
C LEU A 219 3.23 8.58 -9.77
N GLY A 220 2.76 9.05 -8.61
CA GLY A 220 2.56 10.47 -8.36
C GLY A 220 2.14 10.78 -6.93
N TRP A 221 2.42 12.00 -6.49
CA TRP A 221 2.11 12.55 -5.17
C TRP A 221 0.64 12.92 -5.00
N SER A 222 -0.04 13.27 -6.10
CA SER A 222 -1.45 13.66 -6.09
C SER A 222 -2.11 13.31 -7.42
N ALA A 223 -3.37 13.71 -7.60
CA ALA A 223 -4.09 13.58 -8.87
C ALA A 223 -3.39 14.28 -10.05
N THR A 224 -2.58 15.32 -9.77
CA THR A 224 -1.97 16.19 -10.80
C THR A 224 -0.45 16.34 -10.67
N ASP A 225 0.14 15.88 -9.58
CA ASP A 225 1.59 15.93 -9.34
C ASP A 225 2.19 14.54 -9.53
N PHE A 226 2.84 14.35 -10.67
CA PHE A 226 3.37 13.05 -11.11
C PHE A 226 4.87 12.96 -10.87
N LEU A 227 5.34 11.73 -10.62
CA LEU A 227 6.76 11.45 -10.68
C LEU A 227 7.26 11.62 -12.13
N ASP A 228 8.47 12.14 -12.29
CA ASP A 228 9.15 12.06 -13.58
C ASP A 228 9.37 10.59 -13.98
N GLN A 229 9.51 10.36 -15.29
CA GLN A 229 9.64 8.99 -15.82
C GLN A 229 10.80 8.19 -15.19
N PRO A 230 12.02 8.74 -15.00
CA PRO A 230 13.08 8.04 -14.27
C PRO A 230 12.69 7.63 -12.84
N SER A 231 12.03 8.52 -12.09
CA SER A 231 11.59 8.28 -10.72
C SER A 231 10.47 7.23 -10.64
N ALA A 232 9.50 7.29 -11.56
CA ALA A 232 8.46 6.27 -11.69
C ALA A 232 9.05 4.89 -12.01
N LEU A 233 9.99 4.81 -12.95
CA LEU A 233 10.69 3.56 -13.28
C LEU A 233 11.52 3.03 -12.12
N ALA A 234 12.17 3.91 -11.35
CA ALA A 234 12.89 3.52 -10.14
C ALA A 234 11.95 2.94 -9.08
N GLN A 235 10.76 3.55 -8.88
CA GLN A 235 9.71 3.04 -7.98
C GLN A 235 9.24 1.65 -8.43
N ILE A 236 8.87 1.52 -9.70
CA ILE A 236 8.45 0.24 -10.31
C ILE A 236 9.51 -0.84 -10.12
N LYS A 237 10.79 -0.52 -10.36
CA LYS A 237 11.89 -1.48 -10.23
C LYS A 237 12.02 -2.05 -8.81
N GLN A 238 11.79 -1.24 -7.77
CA GLN A 238 11.85 -1.74 -6.39
C GLN A 238 10.75 -2.77 -6.11
N MET A 239 9.54 -2.51 -6.60
CA MET A 239 8.33 -3.26 -6.22
C MET A 239 8.05 -4.45 -7.14
N MET A 240 8.39 -4.30 -8.41
CA MET A 240 8.06 -5.23 -9.48
C MET A 240 9.31 -5.89 -10.09
N GLY A 241 10.54 -5.49 -9.73
CA GLY A 241 11.75 -6.06 -10.32
C GLY A 241 12.01 -7.53 -9.97
N ASN A 242 11.48 -8.01 -8.84
CA ASN A 242 11.62 -9.39 -8.36
C ASN A 242 10.23 -10.01 -8.19
N HIS A 243 9.64 -10.48 -9.29
CA HIS A 243 8.30 -11.08 -9.31
C HIS A 243 8.28 -12.43 -8.57
N HIS A 244 7.65 -12.50 -7.40
CA HIS A 244 7.29 -13.78 -6.77
C HIS A 244 5.80 -13.77 -6.40
N PRO A 245 4.99 -14.74 -6.89
CA PRO A 245 3.56 -14.80 -6.58
C PRO A 245 3.31 -14.99 -5.08
N VAL A 246 2.15 -14.49 -4.61
CA VAL A 246 1.74 -14.57 -3.20
C VAL A 246 0.90 -15.83 -2.93
N SER A 247 1.18 -16.61 -1.88
CA SER A 247 0.35 -17.71 -1.35
C SER A 247 0.29 -17.62 0.17
N LEU A 248 -0.84 -17.17 0.70
CA LEU A 248 -1.02 -16.96 2.14
C LEU A 248 -1.17 -18.31 2.87
N GLY A 249 -0.63 -18.42 4.10
CA GLY A 249 -0.93 -19.54 5.01
C GLY A 249 0.06 -20.71 5.01
N GLN A 250 1.20 -20.61 4.33
CA GLN A 250 2.28 -21.60 4.43
C GLN A 250 3.46 -21.03 5.22
N VAL A 251 3.94 -21.80 6.21
CA VAL A 251 5.20 -21.50 6.88
C VAL A 251 6.31 -21.66 5.83
N PRO A 252 7.10 -20.63 5.52
CA PRO A 252 8.20 -20.78 4.58
C PRO A 252 9.20 -21.81 5.12
N GLU A 253 9.55 -22.77 4.29
CA GLU A 253 10.70 -23.64 4.54
C GLU A 253 11.96 -22.77 4.65
N MET A 254 12.92 -23.15 5.50
CA MET A 254 14.18 -22.39 5.63
C MET A 254 14.86 -22.27 4.27
N GLY A 255 14.98 -21.05 3.75
CA GLY A 255 15.57 -20.79 2.42
C GLY A 255 14.56 -20.63 1.28
N VAL A 256 13.27 -20.85 1.52
CA VAL A 256 12.19 -20.56 0.56
C VAL A 256 11.66 -19.15 0.83
N LEU A 257 11.73 -18.27 -0.17
CA LEU A 257 11.21 -16.91 -0.07
C LEU A 257 9.69 -16.95 0.15
N SER A 258 9.23 -16.43 1.28
CA SER A 258 7.80 -16.28 1.51
C SER A 258 7.17 -15.40 0.44
N PRO A 259 5.95 -15.73 0.01
CA PRO A 259 5.14 -14.85 -0.81
C PRO A 259 4.93 -13.47 -0.16
N ARG A 260 5.04 -12.38 -0.95
CA ARG A 260 4.98 -10.99 -0.45
C ARG A 260 3.91 -10.18 -1.15
N LEU A 261 2.99 -9.58 -0.39
CA LEU A 261 2.01 -8.65 -0.93
C LEU A 261 2.69 -7.43 -1.55
N THR A 262 2.30 -7.08 -2.78
CA THR A 262 2.59 -5.78 -3.38
C THR A 262 1.29 -5.01 -3.46
N LEU A 263 1.09 -4.10 -2.51
CA LEU A 263 -0.10 -3.27 -2.38
C LEU A 263 0.24 -1.87 -2.89
N LEU A 264 -0.55 -1.32 -3.80
CA LEU A 264 -0.34 0.06 -4.29
C LEU A 264 -1.64 0.85 -4.19
N ARG A 265 -1.51 2.16 -3.98
CA ARG A 265 -2.61 3.11 -4.17
C ARG A 265 -2.24 4.13 -5.25
N ALA A 266 -3.11 4.25 -6.24
CA ALA A 266 -3.05 5.31 -7.22
C ALA A 266 -3.54 6.63 -6.61
N SER A 267 -2.76 7.69 -6.76
CA SER A 267 -3.16 9.03 -6.37
C SER A 267 -4.22 9.56 -7.34
N THR A 268 -5.44 9.80 -6.83
CA THR A 268 -6.60 10.30 -7.61
C THR A 268 -7.28 11.45 -6.86
N ASP A 269 -8.34 12.01 -7.43
CA ASP A 269 -9.25 12.93 -6.75
C ASP A 269 -10.34 12.22 -5.93
N GLY A 270 -10.29 10.88 -5.84
CA GLY A 270 -11.26 10.05 -5.16
C GLY A 270 -12.39 9.52 -6.05
N GLN A 271 -12.42 9.86 -7.34
CA GLN A 271 -13.37 9.31 -8.30
C GLN A 271 -12.82 8.03 -8.96
N ASP A 272 -13.71 7.06 -9.20
CA ASP A 272 -13.36 5.76 -9.79
C ASP A 272 -12.96 5.86 -11.27
N ASP A 273 -13.50 6.85 -11.98
CA ASP A 273 -13.21 7.10 -13.39
C ASP A 273 -11.94 7.93 -13.61
N HIS A 274 -11.27 8.39 -12.54
CA HIS A 274 -10.06 9.19 -12.64
C HIS A 274 -8.97 8.44 -13.44
N PRO A 275 -8.31 9.09 -14.42
CA PRO A 275 -7.38 8.43 -15.34
C PRO A 275 -6.18 7.77 -14.65
N ASN A 276 -5.72 8.31 -13.52
CA ASN A 276 -4.61 7.73 -12.77
C ASN A 276 -4.90 6.32 -12.25
N PHE A 277 -6.16 5.95 -12.02
CA PHE A 277 -6.50 4.60 -11.58
C PHE A 277 -6.21 3.58 -12.68
N LEU A 278 -6.67 3.86 -13.92
CA LEU A 278 -6.37 3.01 -15.07
C LEU A 278 -4.88 3.03 -15.42
N ALA A 279 -4.22 4.18 -15.28
CA ALA A 279 -2.78 4.29 -15.50
C ALA A 279 -1.99 3.40 -14.52
N ALA A 280 -2.27 3.46 -13.22
CA ALA A 280 -1.65 2.61 -12.22
C ALA A 280 -1.88 1.11 -12.49
N LEU A 281 -3.11 0.74 -12.86
CA LEU A 281 -3.43 -0.63 -13.22
C LEU A 281 -2.67 -1.09 -14.48
N ALA A 282 -2.54 -0.20 -15.47
CA ALA A 282 -1.77 -0.49 -16.68
C ALA A 282 -0.27 -0.67 -16.35
N ALA A 283 0.30 0.11 -15.43
CA ALA A 283 1.67 -0.10 -14.96
C ALA A 283 1.87 -1.50 -14.34
N PHE A 284 0.89 -1.96 -13.55
CA PHE A 284 0.94 -3.30 -12.96
C PHE A 284 0.95 -4.41 -14.01
N TRP A 285 0.15 -4.28 -15.08
CA TRP A 285 0.22 -5.21 -16.18
C TRP A 285 1.55 -5.08 -16.92
N VAL A 286 1.86 -3.88 -17.39
CA VAL A 286 3.05 -3.62 -18.22
C VAL A 286 4.33 -4.05 -17.53
N PHE A 287 4.56 -3.68 -16.28
CA PHE A 287 5.80 -3.98 -15.58
C PHE A 287 5.70 -5.20 -14.68
N GLY A 288 4.61 -5.34 -13.93
CA GLY A 288 4.34 -6.46 -13.02
C GLY A 288 4.06 -7.81 -13.72
N ALA A 289 3.83 -7.81 -15.03
CA ALA A 289 3.57 -9.03 -15.82
C ALA A 289 2.37 -9.86 -15.31
N GLY A 290 1.40 -9.21 -14.66
CA GLY A 290 0.28 -9.88 -13.99
C GLY A 290 0.63 -10.54 -12.64
N GLN A 291 1.88 -10.43 -12.19
CA GLN A 291 2.37 -10.91 -10.89
C GLN A 291 2.35 -9.76 -9.87
N TRP A 292 1.16 -9.45 -9.37
CA TRP A 292 0.95 -8.43 -8.34
C TRP A 292 -0.23 -8.80 -7.45
N SER A 293 -0.35 -8.12 -6.30
CA SER A 293 -1.36 -8.49 -5.30
C SER A 293 -2.62 -7.64 -5.41
N ALA A 294 -2.54 -6.33 -5.12
CA ALA A 294 -3.73 -5.50 -5.09
C ALA A 294 -3.47 -4.00 -5.34
N LEU A 295 -4.47 -3.33 -5.92
CA LEU A 295 -4.45 -1.90 -6.28
C LEU A 295 -5.72 -1.23 -5.75
N SER A 296 -5.55 -0.06 -5.15
CA SER A 296 -6.65 0.87 -4.87
C SER A 296 -6.44 2.17 -5.65
N ALA A 297 -7.50 2.96 -5.75
CA ALA A 297 -7.41 4.39 -5.95
C ALA A 297 -7.94 5.12 -4.71
N GLY A 298 -7.68 6.41 -4.62
CA GLY A 298 -8.27 7.29 -3.62
C GLY A 298 -7.62 8.67 -3.63
N GLY A 299 -8.34 9.66 -3.11
CA GLY A 299 -7.75 10.93 -2.69
C GLY A 299 -6.90 10.74 -1.43
N HIS A 300 -6.03 11.71 -1.14
CA HIS A 300 -5.02 11.62 -0.07
C HIS A 300 -5.59 11.08 1.25
N ASP A 301 -6.68 11.67 1.76
CA ASP A 301 -7.37 11.23 2.99
C ASP A 301 -8.78 10.62 2.70
N ALA A 302 -9.10 10.32 1.45
CA ALA A 302 -10.43 9.87 1.03
C ALA A 302 -10.59 8.34 1.20
N HIS A 303 -10.78 7.90 2.45
CA HIS A 303 -10.80 6.47 2.82
C HIS A 303 -12.16 5.98 3.34
N ASN A 304 -13.25 6.61 2.91
CA ASN A 304 -14.63 6.21 3.25
C ASN A 304 -15.32 5.38 2.15
N GLY A 305 -14.81 5.40 0.92
CA GLY A 305 -15.42 4.75 -0.24
C GLY A 305 -15.03 3.29 -0.47
N THR A 306 -15.51 2.75 -1.59
CA THR A 306 -15.19 1.42 -2.13
C THR A 306 -14.76 1.60 -3.60
N PRO A 307 -13.58 2.20 -3.86
CA PRO A 307 -13.20 2.57 -5.21
C PRO A 307 -13.01 1.34 -6.08
N TRP A 308 -13.69 1.29 -7.23
CA TRP A 308 -13.72 0.09 -8.07
C TRP A 308 -13.69 0.39 -9.56
N ARG A 309 -13.06 -0.52 -10.30
CA ARG A 309 -13.07 -0.54 -11.75
C ARG A 309 -13.17 -1.98 -12.24
N GLU A 310 -13.97 -2.19 -13.27
CA GLU A 310 -14.18 -3.51 -13.88
C GLU A 310 -12.85 -4.15 -14.34
N GLU A 311 -11.89 -3.34 -14.79
CA GLU A 311 -10.58 -3.83 -15.25
C GLU A 311 -9.74 -4.48 -14.13
N LEU A 312 -10.04 -4.24 -12.84
CA LEU A 312 -9.37 -4.93 -11.72
C LEU A 312 -9.68 -6.42 -11.65
N ALA A 313 -10.85 -6.81 -12.17
CA ALA A 313 -11.28 -8.21 -12.24
C ALA A 313 -10.74 -8.94 -13.47
N TRP A 314 -10.05 -8.25 -14.38
CA TRP A 314 -9.57 -8.87 -15.61
C TRP A 314 -8.33 -9.71 -15.35
N ASP A 315 -8.24 -10.81 -16.08
CA ASP A 315 -7.01 -11.58 -16.25
C ASP A 315 -6.60 -11.52 -17.72
N LEU A 316 -5.50 -10.81 -18.03
CA LEU A 316 -4.93 -10.76 -19.37
C LEU A 316 -4.13 -12.04 -19.71
N GLY A 317 -3.98 -12.97 -18.75
CA GLY A 317 -3.26 -14.22 -18.92
C GLY A 317 -1.73 -14.04 -18.91
N ALA A 318 -1.02 -15.01 -19.50
CA ALA A 318 0.45 -15.04 -19.48
C ALA A 318 1.07 -13.91 -20.34
N PRO A 319 2.15 -13.25 -19.87
CA PRO A 319 2.88 -12.28 -20.67
C PRO A 319 3.52 -12.93 -21.89
N GLN A 320 3.45 -12.26 -23.05
CA GLN A 320 4.03 -12.73 -24.32
C GLN A 320 5.42 -12.13 -24.60
N GLY A 321 6.05 -11.54 -23.59
CA GLY A 321 7.37 -10.92 -23.69
C GLY A 321 7.56 -9.81 -22.65
N ASP A 322 8.67 -9.10 -22.78
CA ASP A 322 9.00 -7.98 -21.91
C ASP A 322 8.20 -6.72 -22.23
N ALA A 323 8.19 -5.79 -21.28
CA ALA A 323 7.69 -4.45 -21.52
C ALA A 323 8.59 -3.76 -22.54
N VAL A 324 8.01 -3.22 -23.61
CA VAL A 324 8.74 -2.54 -24.68
C VAL A 324 8.32 -1.07 -24.76
N MET A 325 9.29 -0.18 -24.92
CA MET A 325 9.02 1.22 -25.25
C MET A 325 8.62 1.32 -26.72
N SER A 326 7.46 1.89 -26.99
CA SER A 326 6.93 2.14 -28.33
C SER A 326 6.24 3.50 -28.34
N GLU A 327 6.64 4.38 -29.26
CA GLU A 327 6.01 5.69 -29.44
C GLU A 327 5.87 6.52 -28.13
N GLY A 328 6.83 6.41 -27.21
CA GLY A 328 6.80 7.13 -25.94
C GLY A 328 5.89 6.53 -24.86
N ALA A 329 5.34 5.33 -25.07
CA ALA A 329 4.65 4.55 -24.06
C ALA A 329 5.31 3.18 -23.86
N TRP A 330 5.18 2.62 -22.67
CA TRP A 330 5.54 1.24 -22.38
C TRP A 330 4.35 0.33 -22.68
N VAL A 331 4.59 -0.76 -23.41
CA VAL A 331 3.57 -1.69 -23.87
C VAL A 331 3.96 -3.12 -23.49
N ARG A 332 3.00 -3.94 -23.08
CA ARG A 332 3.17 -5.39 -22.92
C ARG A 332 1.95 -6.14 -23.46
N ARG A 333 2.21 -7.22 -24.18
CA ARG A 333 1.18 -8.14 -24.70
C ARG A 333 1.02 -9.34 -23.78
N PHE A 334 -0.19 -9.88 -23.76
CA PHE A 334 -0.55 -11.06 -23.00
C PHE A 334 -1.40 -12.01 -23.83
N SER A 335 -1.45 -13.27 -23.43
CA SER A 335 -2.24 -14.30 -24.11
C SER A 335 -3.73 -13.98 -24.25
N GLN A 336 -4.28 -13.16 -23.35
CA GLN A 336 -5.69 -12.78 -23.32
C GLN A 336 -5.89 -11.26 -23.33
N GLY A 337 -4.84 -10.47 -23.61
CA GLY A 337 -4.98 -9.02 -23.64
C GLY A 337 -3.73 -8.21 -23.93
N TRP A 338 -3.82 -6.92 -23.68
CA TRP A 338 -2.82 -5.92 -24.01
C TRP A 338 -2.89 -4.78 -22.99
N ALA A 339 -1.74 -4.27 -22.58
CA ALA A 339 -1.66 -3.10 -21.70
C ALA A 339 -0.59 -2.11 -22.17
N ALA A 340 -0.84 -0.83 -21.93
CA ALA A 340 0.14 0.22 -22.16
C ALA A 340 0.04 1.36 -21.16
N ILE A 341 1.17 1.98 -20.86
CA ILE A 341 1.26 3.16 -20.00
C ILE A 341 2.26 4.17 -20.55
N ASN A 342 1.86 5.43 -20.58
CA ASN A 342 2.71 6.56 -20.79
C ASN A 342 3.13 7.14 -19.44
N LEU A 343 4.42 7.12 -19.12
CA LEU A 343 4.96 7.72 -17.89
C LEU A 343 5.43 9.17 -18.10
N GLY A 344 5.39 9.65 -19.35
CA GLY A 344 5.93 10.94 -19.75
C GLY A 344 4.92 12.08 -19.66
N PRO A 345 5.41 13.34 -19.65
CA PRO A 345 4.59 14.55 -19.55
C PRO A 345 3.96 14.98 -20.88
N LYS A 346 4.19 14.23 -21.96
CA LYS A 346 3.63 14.49 -23.30
C LYS A 346 2.79 13.30 -23.71
N LYS A 347 1.84 13.52 -24.62
CA LYS A 347 1.10 12.42 -25.26
C LYS A 347 2.08 11.46 -25.94
N SER A 348 1.73 10.18 -26.00
CA SER A 348 2.45 9.21 -26.83
C SER A 348 2.30 9.55 -28.32
N GLY A 349 3.07 8.88 -29.17
CA GLY A 349 2.71 8.71 -30.58
C GLY A 349 1.55 7.71 -30.74
N THR A 350 1.31 7.28 -31.97
CA THR A 350 0.19 6.39 -32.30
C THR A 350 0.57 4.93 -32.08
N LEU A 351 -0.05 4.29 -31.10
CA LEU A 351 0.10 2.86 -30.81
C LEU A 351 -0.87 2.05 -31.67
N THR A 352 -0.39 1.00 -32.33
CA THR A 352 -1.24 0.03 -33.03
C THR A 352 -1.68 -1.07 -32.08
N LEU A 353 -2.99 -1.31 -32.00
CA LEU A 353 -3.57 -2.34 -31.14
C LEU A 353 -3.76 -3.64 -31.94
N PRO A 354 -3.60 -4.81 -31.29
CA PRO A 354 -4.13 -6.06 -31.83
C PRO A 354 -5.62 -5.96 -32.16
N PRO A 355 -6.11 -6.71 -33.17
CA PRO A 355 -7.54 -6.78 -33.46
C PRO A 355 -8.30 -7.46 -32.31
N ASP A 356 -9.63 -7.35 -32.32
CA ASP A 356 -10.55 -8.08 -31.43
C ASP A 356 -10.35 -7.82 -29.93
N LEU A 357 -9.79 -6.66 -29.59
CA LEU A 357 -9.67 -6.17 -28.22
C LEU A 357 -10.92 -5.40 -27.79
N VAL A 358 -11.25 -5.49 -26.50
CA VAL A 358 -12.33 -4.74 -25.85
C VAL A 358 -11.83 -4.03 -24.59
N SER A 359 -12.38 -2.84 -24.35
CA SER A 359 -12.31 -2.12 -23.08
C SER A 359 -13.49 -2.52 -22.17
N ALA A 360 -13.58 -1.92 -20.98
CA ALA A 360 -14.75 -2.07 -20.12
C ALA A 360 -16.03 -1.43 -20.71
N THR A 361 -15.88 -0.54 -21.69
CA THR A 361 -16.98 0.25 -22.26
C THR A 361 -17.31 -0.11 -23.70
N GLY A 362 -16.53 -0.97 -24.36
CA GLY A 362 -16.83 -1.42 -25.73
C GLY A 362 -15.61 -1.89 -26.51
N PRO A 363 -15.74 -2.03 -27.84
CA PRO A 363 -14.62 -2.40 -28.72
C PRO A 363 -13.45 -1.42 -28.62
N ALA A 364 -12.22 -1.94 -28.61
CA ALA A 364 -11.02 -1.14 -28.66
C ALA A 364 -10.80 -0.56 -30.07
N PRO A 365 -10.23 0.65 -30.20
CA PRO A 365 -9.85 1.19 -31.50
C PRO A 365 -8.67 0.41 -32.10
N SER A 366 -8.48 0.50 -33.43
CA SER A 366 -7.29 -0.09 -34.09
C SER A 366 -5.99 0.63 -33.73
N THR A 367 -6.08 1.89 -33.30
CA THR A 367 -4.96 2.74 -32.90
C THR A 367 -5.30 3.59 -31.68
N LEU A 368 -4.31 3.89 -30.84
CA LEU A 368 -4.48 4.66 -29.60
C LEU A 368 -3.35 5.67 -29.42
N VAL A 369 -3.70 6.87 -28.96
CA VAL A 369 -2.72 7.85 -28.43
C VAL A 369 -3.00 8.02 -26.95
N LEU A 370 -2.03 7.69 -26.10
CA LEU A 370 -2.16 7.86 -24.65
C LEU A 370 -1.90 9.33 -24.28
N PRO A 371 -2.72 9.93 -23.39
CA PRO A 371 -2.39 11.22 -22.81
C PRO A 371 -1.11 11.14 -21.97
N ALA A 372 -0.56 12.29 -21.59
CA ALA A 372 0.51 12.34 -20.58
C ALA A 372 0.06 11.59 -19.31
N HIS A 373 0.95 10.77 -18.75
CA HIS A 373 0.67 9.94 -17.57
C HIS A 373 -0.52 8.95 -17.70
N GLY A 374 -1.05 8.75 -18.91
CA GLY A 374 -2.20 7.89 -19.15
C GLY A 374 -1.85 6.42 -19.32
N GLY A 375 -2.80 5.54 -19.06
CA GLY A 375 -2.69 4.11 -19.38
C GLY A 375 -3.96 3.55 -19.98
N ALA A 376 -3.83 2.37 -20.58
CA ALA A 376 -4.92 1.62 -21.18
C ALA A 376 -4.71 0.13 -21.01
N ILE A 377 -5.81 -0.58 -20.85
CA ILE A 377 -5.85 -2.03 -20.73
C ILE A 377 -7.00 -2.52 -21.60
N PHE A 378 -6.74 -3.59 -22.34
CA PHE A 378 -7.74 -4.27 -23.15
C PHE A 378 -7.58 -5.78 -22.99
N ARG A 379 -8.70 -6.50 -23.09
CA ARG A 379 -8.72 -7.97 -23.18
C ARG A 379 -9.25 -8.38 -24.55
N TYR A 380 -8.91 -9.57 -25.03
CA TYR A 380 -9.55 -10.09 -26.24
C TYR A 380 -11.03 -10.41 -25.94
N THR A 381 -11.89 -10.30 -26.96
CA THR A 381 -13.22 -10.90 -26.88
C THR A 381 -13.05 -12.39 -26.63
N ARG A 382 -13.63 -12.91 -25.55
CA ARG A 382 -13.70 -14.35 -25.35
C ARG A 382 -14.50 -14.93 -26.53
N ASN A 383 -13.89 -15.82 -27.30
CA ASN A 383 -14.62 -16.64 -28.27
C ASN A 383 -15.62 -17.55 -27.56
#